data_AF-A0A0G1VFM7-F1
#
_entry.id   AF-A0A0G1VFM7-F1
#
_cell.length_a   1.000
_cell.length_b   1.000
_cell.length_c   1.000
_cell.angle_alpha   90.00
_cell.angle_beta   90.00
_cell.angle_gamma   90.00
#
_symmetry.space_group_name_H-M   'P 1'
#
loop_
_entity.id
_entity.type
_entity.pdbx_description
1 polymer ?
#
loop_
_entity_poly.entity_id
_entity_poly.type
_entity_poly.pdbx_seq_one_letter_code
_entity_poly.pdbx_strand_id
1 'polypeptide(L)'
;MLRKLIIRVIIAARSITRKFITFHTRPMFASNMKYRGKETAEDALCAIIIQGPIKHEENFTLETVKLYRHHYPAATVVVSTWEEEDVSSFEVLKSEHFKIILNKKPPIAGQNNVNMQIASTKAGIDFATQLHLKYVLKTRTDERMYGVDCLKFLIKMLNRFPVVGLGKLFT
;
A
#
# COMPACT_ATOMS: atom_id res chain seq x y z
N MET A 1 -21.97 -18.87 8.96
CA MET A 1 -22.01 -19.63 10.24
C MET A 1 -20.73 -19.48 11.08
N LEU A 2 -19.53 -19.60 10.51
CA LEU A 2 -18.25 -19.55 11.24
C LEU A 2 -18.01 -18.27 12.07
N ARG A 3 -18.33 -17.08 11.52
CA ARG A 3 -18.19 -15.80 12.25
C ARG A 3 -19.02 -15.75 13.53
N LYS A 4 -20.24 -16.31 13.53
CA LYS A 4 -21.10 -16.36 14.72
C LYS A 4 -20.51 -17.30 15.79
N LEU A 5 -19.88 -18.39 15.37
CA LEU A 5 -19.19 -19.32 16.26
C LEU A 5 -17.96 -18.67 16.91
N ILE A 6 -17.11 -17.99 16.12
CA ILE A 6 -15.93 -17.26 16.62
C ILE A 6 -16.34 -16.18 17.63
N ILE A 7 -17.39 -15.41 17.33
CA ILE A 7 -17.91 -14.39 18.26
C ILE A 7 -18.38 -15.04 19.56
N ARG A 8 -19.07 -16.19 19.52
CA ARG A 8 -19.50 -16.92 20.73
C ARG A 8 -18.30 -17.37 21.58
N VAL A 9 -17.24 -17.88 20.95
CA VAL A 9 -15.99 -18.26 21.63
C VAL A 9 -15.34 -17.05 22.30
N ILE A 10 -15.26 -15.91 21.59
CA ILE A 10 -14.70 -14.66 22.12
C ILE A 10 -15.51 -14.14 23.32
N ILE A 11 -16.85 -14.21 23.24
CA ILE A 11 -17.74 -13.81 24.35
C ILE A 11 -17.53 -14.74 25.56
N ALA A 12 -17.42 -16.05 25.37
CA ALA A 12 -17.14 -16.97 26.46
C ALA A 12 -15.77 -16.69 27.12
N ALA A 13 -14.74 -16.38 26.31
CA ALA A 13 -13.42 -16.01 26.80
C ALA A 13 -13.42 -14.69 27.61
N ARG A 14 -14.35 -13.76 27.36
CA ARG A 14 -14.53 -12.56 28.18
C ARG A 14 -14.92 -12.90 29.62
N SER A 15 -15.82 -13.87 29.82
CA SER A 15 -16.27 -14.27 31.16
C SER A 15 -15.14 -14.85 32.02
N ILE A 16 -14.17 -15.49 31.37
CA ILE A 16 -13.00 -16.08 32.03
C ILE A 16 -11.91 -15.02 32.28
N THR A 17 -11.62 -14.18 31.28
CA THR A 17 -10.49 -13.24 31.33
C THR A 17 -10.82 -11.91 32.02
N ARG A 18 -12.11 -11.58 32.20
CA ARG A 18 -12.62 -10.29 32.68
C ARG A 18 -12.10 -9.08 31.87
N LYS A 19 -11.73 -9.27 30.60
CA LYS A 19 -11.22 -8.22 29.69
C LYS A 19 -12.20 -7.94 28.56
N PHE A 20 -12.17 -6.72 28.03
CA PHE A 20 -12.84 -6.42 26.76
C PHE A 20 -12.04 -7.02 25.60
N ILE A 21 -12.68 -7.87 24.79
CA ILE A 21 -12.05 -8.51 23.63
C ILE A 21 -12.71 -7.97 22.36
N THR A 22 -11.89 -7.46 21.44
CA THR A 22 -12.32 -6.97 20.12
C THR A 22 -11.79 -7.86 19.01
N PHE A 23 -12.62 -8.20 18.03
CA PHE A 23 -12.23 -8.93 16.84
C PHE A 23 -12.74 -8.23 15.60
N HIS A 24 -11.88 -8.08 14.59
CA HIS A 24 -12.21 -7.34 13.38
C HIS A 24 -11.72 -8.08 12.14
N THR A 25 -12.63 -8.29 11.19
CA THR A 25 -12.35 -8.84 9.84
C THR A 25 -12.32 -7.72 8.81
N ARG A 26 -11.48 -7.82 7.78
CA ARG A 26 -11.47 -6.86 6.67
C ARG A 26 -11.85 -7.56 5.36
N PRO A 27 -12.49 -6.86 4.39
CA PRO A 27 -12.82 -7.46 3.11
C PRO A 27 -11.57 -7.82 2.31
N MET A 28 -11.50 -9.04 1.77
CA MET A 28 -10.36 -9.45 0.94
C MET A 28 -10.37 -8.78 -0.44
N PHE A 29 -11.56 -8.55 -1.00
CA PHE A 29 -11.75 -7.98 -2.34
C PHE A 29 -12.14 -6.52 -2.26
N ALA A 30 -11.56 -5.69 -3.15
CA ALA A 30 -11.86 -4.26 -3.23
C ALA A 30 -13.35 -3.99 -3.55
N SER A 31 -13.98 -4.88 -4.34
CA SER A 31 -15.41 -4.82 -4.66
C SER A 31 -16.34 -4.92 -3.44
N ASN A 32 -15.86 -5.49 -2.34
CA ASN A 32 -16.62 -5.63 -1.10
C ASN A 32 -16.50 -4.41 -0.17
N MET A 33 -15.78 -3.37 -0.58
CA MET A 33 -15.65 -2.14 0.18
C MET A 33 -16.90 -1.27 0.05
N LYS A 34 -17.50 -0.92 1.20
CA LYS A 34 -18.72 -0.10 1.26
C LYS A 34 -18.47 1.39 1.01
N TYR A 35 -17.24 1.84 1.25
CA TYR A 35 -16.87 3.25 1.16
C TYR A 35 -15.84 3.41 0.05
N ARG A 36 -15.97 4.51 -0.70
CA ARG A 36 -15.04 4.96 -1.73
C ARG A 36 -14.41 6.26 -1.25
N GLY A 37 -13.14 6.47 -1.56
CA GLY A 37 -12.53 7.76 -1.29
C GLY A 37 -12.99 8.81 -2.29
N LYS A 38 -12.75 10.07 -1.94
CA LYS A 38 -13.02 11.20 -2.83
C LYS A 38 -11.77 11.48 -3.64
N GLU A 39 -11.97 11.96 -4.85
CA GLU A 39 -10.89 12.54 -5.62
C GLU A 39 -10.49 13.88 -5.01
N THR A 40 -9.20 14.09 -4.76
CA THR A 40 -8.69 15.35 -4.21
C THR A 40 -7.47 15.81 -4.99
N ALA A 41 -7.27 17.13 -5.07
CA ALA A 41 -6.11 17.71 -5.73
C ALA A 41 -4.81 17.30 -5.03
N GLU A 42 -4.82 17.12 -3.70
CA GLU A 42 -3.64 16.61 -2.99
C GLU A 42 -3.31 15.16 -3.35
N ASP A 43 -4.31 14.28 -3.49
CA ASP A 43 -4.07 12.89 -3.91
C ASP A 43 -3.52 12.82 -5.34
N ALA A 44 -3.94 13.74 -6.23
CA ALA A 44 -3.41 13.84 -7.59
C ALA A 44 -1.89 14.14 -7.63
N LEU A 45 -1.33 14.66 -6.54
CA LEU A 45 0.11 14.92 -6.39
C LEU A 45 0.85 13.76 -5.72
N CYS A 46 0.21 12.61 -5.54
CA CYS A 46 0.77 11.48 -4.80
C CYS A 46 1.05 10.27 -5.69
N ALA A 47 2.18 9.61 -5.41
CA ALA A 47 2.43 8.23 -5.83
C ALA A 47 2.34 7.27 -4.63
N ILE A 48 1.61 6.17 -4.79
CA ILE A 48 1.60 5.04 -3.85
C ILE A 48 2.49 3.94 -4.43
N ILE A 49 3.67 3.74 -3.87
CA ILE A 49 4.64 2.72 -4.31
C ILE A 49 4.45 1.47 -3.47
N ILE A 50 3.96 0.41 -4.10
CA ILE A 50 3.85 -0.92 -3.52
C ILE A 50 5.08 -1.72 -3.93
N GLN A 51 5.92 -2.02 -2.95
CA GLN A 51 7.24 -2.60 -3.17
C GLN A 51 7.33 -4.05 -2.70
N GLY A 52 7.92 -4.93 -3.50
CA GLY A 52 8.22 -6.32 -3.11
C GLY A 52 7.69 -7.38 -4.08
N PRO A 53 7.88 -8.68 -3.77
CA PRO A 53 7.39 -9.79 -4.60
C PRO A 53 5.86 -9.86 -4.58
N ILE A 54 5.23 -10.28 -5.68
CA ILE A 54 3.78 -10.32 -5.80
C ILE A 54 3.21 -11.40 -4.87
N LYS A 55 2.16 -11.02 -4.12
CA LYS A 55 1.38 -11.96 -3.30
C LYS A 55 0.17 -12.43 -4.09
N HIS A 56 0.30 -13.63 -4.65
CA HIS A 56 -0.73 -14.29 -5.48
C HIS A 56 -1.83 -14.96 -4.65
N GLU A 57 -1.55 -15.33 -3.41
CA GLU A 57 -2.56 -15.91 -2.50
C GLU A 57 -3.76 -14.95 -2.39
N GLU A 58 -4.95 -15.47 -2.72
CA GLU A 58 -6.21 -14.70 -2.78
C GLU A 58 -6.11 -13.40 -3.60
N ASN A 59 -5.21 -13.35 -4.58
CA ASN A 59 -4.89 -12.15 -5.36
C ASN A 59 -4.52 -10.94 -4.49
N PHE A 60 -3.84 -11.15 -3.35
CA PHE A 60 -3.65 -10.12 -2.34
C PHE A 60 -3.08 -8.81 -2.90
N THR A 61 -1.97 -8.84 -3.65
CA THR A 61 -1.37 -7.61 -4.17
C THR A 61 -2.26 -6.94 -5.22
N LEU A 62 -2.90 -7.72 -6.10
CA LEU A 62 -3.84 -7.20 -7.10
C LEU A 62 -5.04 -6.50 -6.45
N GLU A 63 -5.64 -7.14 -5.45
CA GLU A 63 -6.77 -6.57 -4.70
C GLU A 63 -6.32 -5.36 -3.85
N THR A 64 -5.07 -5.30 -3.40
CA THR A 64 -4.50 -4.10 -2.78
C THR A 64 -4.43 -2.94 -3.77
N VAL A 65 -3.98 -3.17 -5.01
CA VAL A 65 -3.98 -2.13 -6.06
C VAL A 65 -5.40 -1.65 -6.35
N LYS A 66 -6.35 -2.57 -6.54
CA LYS A 66 -7.75 -2.21 -6.75
C LYS A 66 -8.32 -1.40 -5.58
N LEU A 67 -7.98 -1.79 -4.35
CA LEU A 67 -8.39 -1.08 -3.15
C LEU A 67 -7.83 0.34 -3.12
N TYR A 68 -6.54 0.52 -3.39
CA TYR A 68 -5.91 1.83 -3.41
C TYR A 68 -6.48 2.73 -4.50
N ARG A 69 -6.75 2.20 -5.70
CA ARG A 69 -7.44 2.96 -6.75
C ARG A 69 -8.89 3.30 -6.40
N HIS A 70 -9.56 2.46 -5.62
CA HIS A 70 -10.91 2.74 -5.11
C HIS A 70 -10.89 3.81 -4.00
N HIS A 71 -9.86 3.84 -3.16
CA HIS A 71 -9.73 4.80 -2.06
C HIS A 71 -9.06 6.12 -2.47
N TYR A 72 -8.18 6.10 -3.45
CA TYR A 72 -7.38 7.25 -3.87
C TYR A 72 -7.40 7.34 -5.40
N PRO A 73 -8.57 7.63 -6.01
CA PRO A 73 -8.74 7.52 -7.46
C PRO A 73 -7.84 8.46 -8.28
N ALA A 74 -7.42 9.60 -7.70
CA ALA A 74 -6.47 10.52 -8.33
C ALA A 74 -4.99 10.15 -8.10
N ALA A 75 -4.68 9.32 -7.10
CA ALA A 75 -3.30 8.97 -6.81
C ALA A 75 -2.75 7.97 -7.82
N THR A 76 -1.49 8.14 -8.21
CA THR A 76 -0.80 7.19 -9.09
C THR A 76 -0.33 5.99 -8.28
N VAL A 77 -0.84 4.79 -8.59
CA VAL A 77 -0.43 3.54 -7.93
C VAL A 77 0.66 2.86 -8.74
N VAL A 78 1.79 2.57 -8.10
CA VAL A 78 2.95 1.93 -8.72
C VAL A 78 3.23 0.61 -8.02
N VAL A 79 3.22 -0.49 -8.75
CA VAL A 79 3.77 -1.77 -8.25
C VAL A 79 5.21 -1.88 -8.75
N SER A 80 6.17 -1.83 -7.83
CA SER A 80 7.59 -1.97 -8.15
C SER A 80 8.09 -3.32 -7.65
N THR A 81 8.29 -4.24 -8.58
CA THR A 81 8.57 -5.66 -8.34
C THR A 81 9.74 -6.14 -9.21
N TRP A 82 9.99 -7.45 -9.28
CA TRP A 82 11.13 -8.05 -9.97
C TRP A 82 10.79 -8.48 -11.40
N GLU A 83 11.78 -8.47 -12.29
CA GLU A 83 11.64 -8.90 -13.70
C GLU A 83 11.08 -10.33 -13.85
N GLU A 84 11.33 -11.22 -12.88
CA GLU A 84 10.89 -12.61 -12.95
C GLU A 84 9.48 -12.86 -12.37
N GLU A 85 8.80 -11.82 -11.90
CA GLU A 85 7.48 -11.94 -11.27
C GLU A 85 6.37 -12.00 -12.31
N ASP A 86 5.38 -12.88 -12.10
CA ASP A 86 4.20 -12.93 -12.95
C ASP A 86 3.26 -11.75 -12.62
N VAL A 87 3.17 -10.81 -13.57
CA VAL A 87 2.33 -9.61 -13.46
C VAL A 87 1.16 -9.61 -14.44
N SER A 88 0.88 -10.74 -15.10
CA SER A 88 -0.20 -10.89 -16.09
C SER A 88 -1.57 -10.48 -15.53
N SER A 89 -1.84 -10.81 -14.26
CA SER A 89 -3.09 -10.48 -13.57
C SER A 89 -3.37 -8.97 -13.45
N PHE A 90 -2.36 -8.11 -13.62
CA PHE A 90 -2.49 -6.67 -13.55
C PHE A 90 -2.79 -6.01 -14.91
N GLU A 91 -2.75 -6.75 -16.02
CA GLU A 91 -3.02 -6.20 -17.36
C GLU A 91 -4.41 -5.59 -17.48
N VAL A 92 -5.38 -6.13 -16.74
CA VAL A 92 -6.75 -5.61 -16.66
C VAL A 92 -6.84 -4.23 -16.00
N LEU A 93 -5.77 -3.77 -15.37
CA LEU A 93 -5.72 -2.50 -14.62
C LEU A 93 -5.06 -1.36 -15.40
N LYS A 94 -4.70 -1.55 -16.68
CA LYS A 94 -4.08 -0.50 -17.52
C LYS A 94 -4.87 0.81 -17.47
N SER A 95 -4.23 1.87 -17.00
CA SER A 95 -4.76 3.24 -16.90
C SER A 95 -3.61 4.22 -16.67
N GLU A 96 -3.85 5.52 -16.86
CA GLU A 96 -2.84 6.57 -16.63
C GLU A 96 -2.34 6.64 -15.17
N HIS A 97 -3.19 6.28 -14.20
CA HIS A 97 -2.85 6.29 -12.77
C HIS A 97 -2.35 4.94 -12.23
N PHE A 98 -1.93 4.01 -13.11
CA PHE A 98 -1.39 2.72 -12.68
C PHE A 98 -0.15 2.32 -13.49
N LYS A 99 0.93 1.94 -12.79
CA LYS A 99 2.18 1.48 -13.41
C LYS A 99 2.73 0.24 -12.72
N ILE A 100 3.30 -0.65 -13.51
CA ILE A 100 4.18 -1.72 -13.03
C ILE A 100 5.61 -1.37 -13.44
N ILE A 101 6.55 -1.50 -12.52
CA ILE A 101 7.97 -1.36 -12.74
C ILE A 101 8.61 -2.70 -12.39
N LEU A 102 9.29 -3.28 -13.38
CA LEU A 102 10.06 -4.51 -13.23
C LEU A 102 11.53 -4.14 -13.02
N ASN A 103 12.11 -4.63 -11.93
CA ASN A 103 13.47 -4.33 -11.52
C ASN A 103 14.34 -5.57 -11.60
N LYS A 104 15.59 -5.38 -12.02
CA LYS A 104 16.64 -6.37 -11.79
C LYS A 104 16.93 -6.48 -10.30
N LYS A 105 17.07 -7.70 -9.82
CA LYS A 105 17.51 -7.92 -8.43
C LYS A 105 18.96 -7.44 -8.26
N PRO A 106 19.28 -6.64 -7.23
CA PRO A 106 20.66 -6.33 -6.92
C PRO A 106 21.48 -7.62 -6.69
N PRO A 107 22.77 -7.64 -7.05
CA PRO A 107 23.62 -8.82 -6.89
C PRO A 107 23.72 -9.31 -5.43
N ILE A 108 23.63 -8.36 -4.49
CA ILE A 108 23.64 -8.61 -3.05
C ILE A 108 22.32 -8.10 -2.49
N ALA A 109 21.49 -8.99 -1.96
CA ALA A 109 20.20 -8.62 -1.38
C ALA A 109 20.33 -7.76 -0.11
N GLY A 110 21.46 -7.89 0.60
CA GLY A 110 21.72 -7.23 1.89
C GLY A 110 20.93 -7.86 3.05
N GLN A 111 21.21 -7.42 4.28
CA GLN A 111 20.52 -7.92 5.46
C GLN A 111 19.00 -7.65 5.34
N ASN A 112 18.18 -8.66 5.60
CA ASN A 112 16.72 -8.59 5.50
C ASN A 112 16.23 -8.04 4.14
N ASN A 113 16.96 -8.33 3.06
CA ASN A 113 16.67 -7.86 1.70
C ASN A 113 16.64 -6.32 1.59
N VAL A 114 17.40 -5.58 2.39
CA VAL A 114 17.39 -4.12 2.38
C VAL A 114 17.76 -3.54 1.02
N ASN A 115 18.74 -4.11 0.30
CA ASN A 115 19.13 -3.62 -1.03
C ASN A 115 18.03 -3.86 -2.05
N MET A 116 17.29 -4.96 -1.92
CA MET A 116 16.11 -5.24 -2.72
C MET A 116 15.05 -4.15 -2.49
N GLN A 117 14.77 -3.83 -1.23
CA GLN A 117 13.81 -2.77 -0.87
C GLN A 117 14.25 -1.41 -1.37
N ILE A 118 15.54 -1.07 -1.28
CA ILE A 118 16.11 0.17 -1.80
C ILE A 118 15.94 0.25 -3.32
N ALA A 119 16.38 -0.76 -4.07
CA ALA A 119 16.36 -0.74 -5.53
C ALA A 119 14.94 -0.53 -6.08
N SER A 120 14.00 -1.36 -5.60
CA SER A 120 12.60 -1.29 -6.05
C SER A 120 11.87 -0.03 -5.55
N THR A 121 12.14 0.46 -4.34
CA THR A 121 11.56 1.73 -3.87
C THR A 121 12.11 2.91 -4.67
N LYS A 122 13.42 2.94 -4.92
CA LYS A 122 14.08 4.00 -5.68
C LYS A 122 13.49 4.12 -7.09
N ALA A 123 13.31 3.00 -7.79
CA ALA A 123 12.73 3.03 -9.14
C ALA A 123 11.30 3.61 -9.15
N GLY A 124 10.50 3.32 -8.12
CA GLY A 124 9.18 3.94 -7.96
C GLY A 124 9.25 5.45 -7.67
N ILE A 125 10.23 5.89 -6.86
CA ILE A 125 10.44 7.32 -6.57
C ILE A 125 10.91 8.06 -7.83
N ASP A 126 11.84 7.46 -8.58
CA ASP A 126 12.34 8.04 -9.83
C ASP A 126 11.18 8.23 -10.82
N PHE A 127 10.30 7.24 -10.96
CA PHE A 127 9.08 7.36 -11.77
C PHE A 127 8.13 8.46 -11.25
N ALA A 128 7.88 8.53 -9.94
CA ALA A 128 7.05 9.59 -9.37
C ALA A 128 7.65 11.00 -9.61
N THR A 129 8.97 11.10 -9.55
CA THR A 129 9.71 12.34 -9.83
C THR A 129 9.58 12.77 -11.28
N GLN A 130 9.64 11.82 -12.23
CA GLN A 130 9.42 12.09 -13.66
C GLN A 130 8.01 12.63 -13.94
N LEU A 131 7.02 12.23 -13.13
CA LEU A 131 5.65 12.74 -13.20
C LEU A 131 5.43 14.03 -12.40
N HIS A 132 6.48 14.62 -11.84
CA HIS A 132 6.41 15.81 -10.99
C HIS A 132 5.45 15.67 -9.79
N LEU A 133 5.30 14.46 -9.25
CA LEU A 133 4.48 14.20 -8.07
C LEU A 133 5.22 14.69 -6.81
N LYS A 134 4.46 15.29 -5.89
CA LYS A 134 4.99 15.94 -4.70
C LYS A 134 5.23 14.97 -3.54
N TYR A 135 4.37 13.96 -3.41
CA TYR A 135 4.41 13.04 -2.28
C TYR A 135 4.53 11.59 -2.75
N VAL A 136 5.24 10.81 -1.93
CA VAL A 136 5.37 9.37 -2.10
C VAL A 136 4.92 8.69 -0.82
N LEU A 137 4.01 7.72 -0.95
CA LEU A 137 3.68 6.76 0.09
C LEU A 137 4.21 5.39 -0.31
N LYS A 138 5.16 4.86 0.45
CA LYS A 138 5.68 3.50 0.24
C LYS A 138 4.92 2.51 1.13
N THR A 139 4.50 1.39 0.55
CA THR A 139 4.03 0.19 1.26
C THR A 139 4.73 -1.06 0.71
N ARG A 140 4.55 -2.20 1.36
CA ARG A 140 4.98 -3.50 0.82
C ARG A 140 3.85 -4.23 0.08
N THR A 141 4.19 -5.18 -0.78
CA THR A 141 3.22 -6.02 -1.51
C THR A 141 2.38 -6.94 -0.61
N ASP A 142 2.84 -7.19 0.61
CA ASP A 142 2.16 -7.94 1.67
C ASP A 142 1.45 -7.04 2.70
N GLU A 143 1.39 -5.74 2.44
CA GLU A 143 0.71 -4.75 3.28
C GLU A 143 -0.51 -4.18 2.55
N ARG A 144 -1.51 -3.73 3.33
CA ARG A 144 -2.74 -3.13 2.81
C ARG A 144 -3.36 -2.16 3.80
N MET A 145 -3.65 -0.95 3.34
CA MET A 145 -4.40 0.07 4.10
C MET A 145 -5.88 0.09 3.71
N TYR A 146 -6.78 0.04 4.69
CA TYR A 146 -8.24 0.06 4.48
C TYR A 146 -8.90 1.41 4.75
N GLY A 147 -8.19 2.38 5.33
CA GLY A 147 -8.75 3.71 5.56
C GLY A 147 -8.80 4.48 4.25
N VAL A 148 -9.90 5.21 4.01
CA VAL A 148 -10.07 6.09 2.83
C VAL A 148 -9.36 7.44 3.00
N ASP A 149 -9.05 7.83 4.24
CA ASP A 149 -8.41 9.11 4.57
C ASP A 149 -6.93 8.96 4.94
N CYS A 150 -6.31 7.78 4.78
CA CYS A 150 -4.92 7.58 5.23
C CYS A 150 -3.95 8.49 4.48
N LEU A 151 -4.08 8.61 3.16
CA LEU A 151 -3.19 9.46 2.35
C LEU A 151 -3.30 10.93 2.77
N LYS A 152 -4.53 11.44 2.87
CA LYS A 152 -4.81 12.79 3.40
C LYS A 152 -4.23 13.00 4.79
N PHE A 153 -4.44 12.06 5.71
CA PHE A 153 -3.91 12.14 7.08
C PHE A 153 -2.38 12.26 7.07
N LEU A 154 -1.68 11.42 6.31
CA LEU A 154 -0.22 11.42 6.21
C LEU A 154 0.32 12.73 5.61
N ILE A 155 -0.33 13.27 4.57
CA ILE A 155 0.02 14.58 4.00
C ILE A 155 -0.15 15.70 5.03
N LYS A 156 -1.25 15.69 5.80
CA LYS A 156 -1.47 16.69 6.85
C LYS A 156 -0.43 16.55 7.97
N MET A 157 0.01 15.33 8.29
CA MET A 157 1.12 15.10 9.22
C MET A 157 2.43 15.72 8.75
N LEU A 158 2.82 15.49 7.48
CA LEU A 158 4.04 16.09 6.90
C LEU A 158 4.00 17.63 6.92
N ASN A 159 2.84 18.21 6.59
CA ASN A 159 2.68 19.66 6.58
C ASN A 159 2.64 20.28 7.99
N ARG A 160 2.09 19.55 8.97
CA ARG A 160 1.99 20.03 10.35
C ARG A 160 3.30 19.89 11.12
N PHE A 161 4.06 18.84 10.82
CA PHE A 161 5.32 18.51 11.48
C PHE A 161 6.43 18.39 10.42
N PRO A 162 6.83 19.50 9.79
CA PRO A 162 7.86 19.46 8.76
C PRO A 162 9.19 19.00 9.37
N VAL A 163 9.93 18.19 8.62
CA VAL A 163 11.27 17.74 9.03
C VAL A 163 12.20 18.95 9.01
N VAL A 164 12.62 19.40 10.18
CA VAL A 164 13.60 20.48 10.35
C VAL A 164 15.01 19.93 10.09
N GLY A 165 15.85 20.68 9.36
CA GLY A 165 17.28 20.37 9.20
C GLY A 165 17.70 19.61 7.94
N LEU A 166 16.85 19.50 6.91
CA LEU A 166 17.18 18.81 5.64
C LEU A 166 18.33 19.46 4.83
N GLY A 167 18.78 20.67 5.19
CA GLY A 167 19.82 21.41 4.47
C GLY A 167 21.25 20.86 4.55
N LYS A 168 21.49 19.70 5.18
CA LYS A 168 22.85 19.12 5.34
C LYS A 168 22.97 17.62 5.05
N LEU A 169 21.92 16.95 4.57
CA LEU A 169 21.97 15.48 4.39
C LEU A 169 22.37 15.03 2.98
N PHE A 170 22.47 15.96 2.01
CA PHE A 170 22.81 15.63 0.61
C PHE A 170 23.75 16.64 -0.07
N THR A 171 24.57 17.36 0.70
CA THR A 171 25.76 18.09 0.21
C THR A 171 27.00 17.39 0.71
#